data_AF-A0A932BL52-F1
#
_entry.id   AF-A0A932BL52-F1
#
_cell.length_a   1.000
_cell.length_b   1.000
_cell.length_c   1.000
_cell.angle_alpha   90.00
_cell.angle_beta   90.00
_cell.angle_gamma   90.00
#
_symmetry.space_group_name_H-M   'P 1'
#
loop_
_entity.id
_entity.type
_entity.pdbx_description
1 polymer ?
#
loop_
_entity_poly.entity_id
_entity_poly.type
_entity_poly.pdbx_seq_one_letter_code
_entity_poly.pdbx_strand_id
1 'polypeptide(L)'
;MGHSAPPAVAITIPASKGEHTVDLLIVAREGAGAPPTAREVVDPAEARDLLAPLPHGTLLQQLLARLALGTLVLAQSLDRQAARAAIGVAMQRSRPRGVLLLGNELGRELLGEGLPLAGGIREMYSKPIAALGRAKQADIEKLLTDVCQRAGVPWSPPGVRAVAARTVVRAEEAEATAAKLIEQAQWQQALEVLRAAEPLAARGTNMLGRVLLQLGDRAGAKHAFERTLAADPLNAIAQRQISQLS
;
A
#
# COMPACT_ATOMS: atom_id res chain seq x y z
N MET A 1 16.92 -13.48 45.31
CA MET A 1 17.43 -14.34 44.22
C MET A 1 16.25 -15.08 43.62
N GLY A 2 16.10 -15.04 42.30
CA GLY A 2 14.99 -15.70 41.60
C GLY A 2 14.54 -14.95 40.36
N HIS A 3 15.45 -14.59 39.45
CA HIS A 3 15.07 -14.25 38.08
C HIS A 3 14.90 -15.58 37.35
N SER A 4 13.67 -16.09 37.32
CA SER A 4 13.31 -17.16 36.40
C SER A 4 13.39 -16.57 34.99
N ALA A 5 14.40 -16.99 34.22
CA ALA A 5 14.45 -16.71 32.79
C ALA A 5 13.19 -17.33 32.15
N PRO A 6 12.47 -16.61 31.27
CA PRO A 6 11.37 -17.23 30.53
C PRO A 6 11.92 -18.42 29.74
N PRO A 7 11.19 -19.55 29.66
CA PRO A 7 11.67 -20.72 28.96
C PRO A 7 11.95 -20.36 27.50
N ALA A 8 13.18 -20.61 27.05
CA ALA A 8 13.54 -20.56 25.65
C ALA A 8 12.61 -21.53 24.90
N VAL A 9 11.63 -20.98 24.17
CA VAL A 9 10.70 -21.77 23.38
C VAL A 9 11.48 -22.30 22.18
N ALA A 10 11.88 -23.57 22.24
CA ALA A 10 12.29 -24.32 21.07
C ALA A 10 11.05 -24.50 20.18
N ILE A 11 10.99 -23.71 19.10
CA ILE A 11 9.91 -23.81 18.12
C ILE A 11 10.20 -25.04 17.26
N THR A 12 9.67 -26.19 17.68
CA THR A 12 9.69 -27.41 16.87
C THR A 12 8.59 -27.31 15.81
N ILE A 13 8.96 -27.31 14.53
CA ILE A 13 8.02 -27.26 13.40
C ILE A 13 8.26 -28.49 12.52
N PRO A 14 7.20 -29.24 12.15
CA PRO A 14 7.31 -30.36 11.22
C PRO A 14 7.68 -29.87 9.81
N ALA A 15 8.61 -30.56 9.16
CA ALA A 15 9.01 -30.29 7.79
C ALA A 15 7.84 -30.58 6.83
N SER A 16 7.18 -29.54 6.32
CA SER A 16 6.29 -29.69 5.17
C SER A 16 7.15 -29.85 3.90
N LYS A 17 6.93 -30.95 3.19
CA LYS A 17 7.56 -31.24 1.89
C LYS A 17 6.95 -30.32 0.83
N GLY A 18 7.69 -29.28 0.45
CA GLY A 18 7.38 -28.45 -0.71
C GLY A 18 8.30 -27.23 -0.73
N GLU A 19 9.09 -27.05 -1.79
CA GLU A 19 9.92 -25.86 -1.98
C GLU A 19 9.04 -24.64 -2.22
N HIS A 20 8.65 -23.94 -1.16
CA HIS A 20 8.00 -22.64 -1.25
C HIS A 20 9.06 -21.56 -1.20
N THR A 21 9.47 -21.05 -2.37
CA THR A 21 10.23 -19.81 -2.48
C THR A 21 9.34 -18.64 -2.10
N VAL A 22 9.67 -18.00 -0.99
CA VAL A 22 9.04 -16.76 -0.54
C VAL A 22 9.75 -15.57 -1.18
N ASP A 23 9.04 -14.57 -1.70
CA ASP A 23 9.70 -13.38 -2.25
C ASP A 23 10.24 -12.45 -1.14
N LEU A 24 9.56 -12.36 0.00
CA LEU A 24 9.96 -11.50 1.13
C LEU A 24 9.56 -12.11 2.50
N LEU A 25 10.45 -12.04 3.50
CA LEU A 25 10.20 -12.49 4.88
C LEU A 25 10.02 -11.29 5.80
N ILE A 26 8.88 -11.20 6.50
CA ILE A 26 8.61 -10.14 7.48
C ILE A 26 8.86 -10.70 8.88
N VAL A 27 9.74 -10.06 9.64
CA VAL A 27 9.95 -10.38 11.05
C VAL A 27 9.35 -9.27 11.89
N ALA A 28 8.34 -9.57 12.69
CA ALA A 28 7.68 -8.62 13.58
C ALA A 28 7.91 -9.01 15.05
N ARG A 29 8.30 -8.05 15.89
CA ARG A 29 8.40 -8.25 17.35
C ARG A 29 7.14 -7.76 18.05
N GLU A 30 6.58 -8.53 18.97
CA GLU A 30 5.37 -8.11 19.67
C GLU A 30 5.55 -6.84 20.53
N GLY A 31 4.50 -6.02 20.59
CA GLY A 31 4.42 -4.79 21.39
C GLY A 31 4.00 -5.06 22.84
N ALA A 32 4.22 -4.08 23.74
CA ALA A 32 3.98 -4.27 25.17
C ALA A 32 2.51 -4.60 25.45
N GLY A 33 2.24 -5.74 26.08
CA GLY A 33 0.89 -6.18 26.46
C GLY A 33 0.22 -7.20 25.52
N ALA A 34 0.86 -7.59 24.42
CA ALA A 34 0.41 -8.75 23.64
C ALA A 34 0.88 -10.07 24.29
N PRO A 35 0.06 -11.13 24.30
CA PRO A 35 0.48 -12.43 24.78
C PRO A 35 1.65 -12.95 23.92
N PRO A 36 2.70 -13.54 24.52
CA PRO A 36 3.90 -13.94 23.78
C PRO A 36 3.59 -15.03 22.76
N THR A 37 3.95 -14.80 21.49
CA THR A 37 3.88 -15.81 20.43
C THR A 37 5.26 -16.06 19.83
N ALA A 38 5.68 -17.33 19.77
CA ALA A 38 6.96 -17.74 19.20
C ALA A 38 6.70 -18.77 18.11
N ARG A 39 6.37 -18.33 16.88
CA ARG A 39 6.16 -19.21 15.71
C ARG A 39 6.51 -18.52 14.39
N GLU A 40 7.09 -19.31 13.49
CA GLU A 40 7.16 -19.00 12.06
C GLU A 40 5.77 -19.22 11.47
N VAL A 41 5.18 -18.18 10.92
CA VAL A 41 3.84 -18.18 10.35
C VAL A 41 3.97 -18.15 8.84
N VAL A 42 3.68 -19.29 8.22
CA VAL A 42 3.79 -19.48 6.78
C VAL A 42 2.44 -19.27 6.09
N ASP A 43 1.33 -19.44 6.82
CA ASP A 43 -0.02 -19.18 6.32
C ASP A 43 -0.36 -17.68 6.43
N PRO A 44 -0.65 -16.99 5.30
CA PRO A 44 -1.10 -15.61 5.32
C PRO A 44 -2.36 -15.37 6.16
N ALA A 45 -3.22 -16.36 6.37
CA ALA A 45 -4.42 -16.23 7.20
C ALA A 45 -4.06 -16.13 8.69
N GLU A 46 -3.27 -17.08 9.20
CA GLU A 46 -2.76 -17.08 10.58
C GLU A 46 -1.91 -15.82 10.86
N ALA A 47 -1.11 -15.40 9.89
CA ALA A 47 -0.29 -14.20 10.02
C ALA A 47 -1.15 -12.93 10.11
N ARG A 48 -2.35 -12.91 9.51
CA ARG A 48 -3.25 -11.76 9.65
C ARG A 48 -3.75 -11.64 11.07
N ASP A 49 -4.24 -12.73 11.66
CA ASP A 49 -4.81 -12.71 13.01
C ASP A 49 -3.78 -12.29 14.06
N LEU A 50 -2.53 -12.74 13.91
CA LEU A 50 -1.43 -12.38 14.81
C LEU A 50 -0.93 -10.94 14.63
N LEU A 51 -0.96 -10.40 13.41
CA LEU A 51 -0.56 -9.01 13.18
C LEU A 51 -1.66 -8.01 13.56
N ALA A 52 -2.93 -8.38 13.50
CA ALA A 52 -4.07 -7.48 13.75
C ALA A 52 -3.96 -6.62 15.03
N PRO A 53 -3.60 -7.19 16.20
CA PRO A 53 -3.52 -6.42 17.45
C PRO A 53 -2.25 -5.58 17.57
N LEU A 54 -1.27 -5.75 16.67
CA LEU A 54 -0.02 -5.00 16.72
C LEU A 54 -0.23 -3.58 16.16
N PRO A 55 0.57 -2.58 16.60
CA PRO A 55 0.56 -1.27 15.99
C PRO A 55 0.77 -1.36 14.48
N HIS A 56 -0.16 -0.77 13.71
CA HIS A 56 -0.19 -0.81 12.23
C HIS A 56 -0.37 -2.20 11.62
N GLY A 57 -0.83 -3.17 12.40
CA GLY A 57 -1.15 -4.53 11.99
C GLY A 57 -2.00 -4.60 10.72
N THR A 58 -3.05 -3.79 10.63
CA THR A 58 -3.95 -3.74 9.46
C THR A 58 -3.25 -3.37 8.16
N LEU A 59 -2.23 -2.51 8.18
CA LEU A 59 -1.47 -2.16 6.97
C LEU A 59 -0.55 -3.31 6.55
N LEU A 60 0.07 -3.98 7.52
CA LEU A 60 0.93 -5.14 7.28
C LEU A 60 0.13 -6.34 6.77
N GLN A 61 -1.07 -6.60 7.31
CA GLN A 61 -2.00 -7.61 6.83
C GLN A 61 -2.31 -7.49 5.33
N GLN A 62 -2.55 -6.26 4.86
CA GLN A 62 -2.85 -6.00 3.45
C GLN A 62 -1.65 -6.24 2.54
N LEU A 63 -0.45 -6.14 3.09
CA LEU A 63 0.79 -6.46 2.40
C LEU A 63 1.02 -7.98 2.36
N LEU A 64 0.80 -8.68 3.48
CA LEU A 64 0.79 -10.16 3.54
C LEU A 64 -0.16 -10.80 2.53
N ALA A 65 -1.35 -10.24 2.37
CA ALA A 65 -2.34 -10.74 1.42
C ALA A 65 -1.86 -10.73 -0.05
N ARG A 66 -0.84 -9.95 -0.39
CA ARG A 66 -0.38 -9.77 -1.77
C ARG A 66 0.91 -10.50 -2.13
N LEU A 67 1.72 -10.89 -1.16
CA LEU A 67 3.15 -11.08 -1.40
C LEU A 67 3.69 -12.51 -1.16
N ALA A 68 2.84 -13.52 -0.96
CA ALA A 68 3.30 -14.89 -0.65
C ALA A 68 4.44 -14.91 0.42
N LEU A 69 4.23 -14.12 1.48
CA LEU A 69 5.26 -13.79 2.47
C LEU A 69 5.33 -14.84 3.58
N GLY A 70 6.55 -15.19 3.96
CA GLY A 70 6.79 -15.75 5.29
C GLY A 70 6.69 -14.62 6.31
N THR A 71 6.02 -14.87 7.44
CA THR A 71 5.97 -13.93 8.56
C THR A 71 6.47 -14.61 9.82
N LEU A 72 7.50 -14.07 10.44
CA LEU A 72 8.00 -14.55 11.73
C LEU A 72 7.61 -13.54 12.81
N VAL A 73 6.77 -13.97 13.76
CA VAL A 73 6.43 -13.13 14.92
C VAL A 73 7.26 -13.60 16.12
N LEU A 74 7.99 -12.66 16.72
CA LEU A 74 8.88 -12.89 17.85
C LEU A 74 8.33 -12.25 19.12
N ALA A 75 8.26 -13.05 20.19
CA ALA A 75 7.86 -12.61 21.52
C ALA A 75 8.76 -11.48 22.08
N GLN A 76 8.18 -10.66 22.97
CA GLN A 76 8.90 -9.56 23.62
C GLN A 76 10.12 -9.99 24.44
N SER A 77 10.07 -11.20 24.99
CA SER A 77 11.03 -11.74 25.96
C SER A 77 12.13 -12.61 25.36
N LEU A 78 12.14 -12.83 24.04
CA LEU A 78 13.20 -13.59 23.38
C LEU A 78 14.54 -12.84 23.52
N ASP A 79 15.56 -13.57 23.97
CA ASP A 79 16.92 -13.06 23.99
C ASP A 79 17.52 -12.99 22.57
N ARG A 80 18.67 -12.32 22.47
CA ARG A 80 19.36 -12.05 21.20
C ARG A 80 19.75 -13.32 20.44
N GLN A 81 20.24 -14.34 21.13
CA GLN A 81 20.70 -15.57 20.47
C GLN A 81 19.52 -16.40 19.98
N ALA A 82 18.46 -16.51 20.79
CA ALA A 82 17.23 -17.19 20.42
C ALA A 82 16.56 -16.56 19.19
N ALA A 83 16.52 -15.22 19.12
CA ALA A 83 16.00 -14.52 17.95
C ALA A 83 16.86 -14.71 16.69
N ARG A 84 18.20 -14.70 16.82
CA ARG A 84 19.12 -15.01 15.69
C ARG A 84 18.85 -16.40 15.14
N ALA A 85 18.76 -17.40 16.02
CA ALA A 85 18.50 -18.77 15.63
C ALA A 85 17.15 -18.89 14.92
N ALA A 86 16.09 -18.28 15.45
CA ALA A 86 14.76 -18.30 14.85
C ALA A 86 14.74 -17.68 13.43
N ILE A 87 15.38 -16.52 13.26
CA ILE A 87 15.48 -15.86 11.94
C ILE A 87 16.31 -16.70 10.98
N GLY A 88 17.46 -17.25 11.42
CA GLY A 88 18.31 -18.10 10.60
C GLY A 88 17.59 -19.35 10.11
N VAL A 89 16.82 -20.02 10.98
CA VAL A 89 15.98 -21.17 10.61
C VAL A 89 14.92 -20.78 9.60
N ALA A 90 14.21 -19.66 9.81
CA ALA A 90 13.20 -19.17 8.88
C ALA A 90 13.81 -18.84 7.51
N MET A 91 15.00 -18.22 7.47
CA MET A 91 15.71 -17.93 6.22
C MET A 91 16.11 -19.19 5.45
N GLN A 92 16.62 -20.22 6.14
CA GLN A 92 17.01 -21.49 5.51
C GLN A 92 15.81 -22.22 4.90
N ARG A 93 14.65 -22.12 5.54
CA ARG A 93 13.41 -22.81 5.12
C ARG A 93 12.65 -22.06 4.03
N SER A 94 12.41 -20.77 4.22
CA SER A 94 11.60 -19.95 3.31
C SER A 94 12.37 -19.41 2.11
N ARG A 95 13.72 -19.44 2.16
CA ARG A 95 14.64 -18.95 1.12
C ARG A 95 14.19 -17.59 0.54
N PRO A 96 13.99 -16.57 1.39
CA PRO A 96 13.37 -15.33 0.95
C PRO A 96 14.34 -14.50 0.11
N ARG A 97 13.85 -13.79 -0.90
CA ARG A 97 14.69 -12.88 -1.72
C ARG A 97 14.99 -11.55 -1.02
N GLY A 98 14.25 -11.23 0.04
CA GLY A 98 14.56 -10.11 0.94
C GLY A 98 13.92 -10.27 2.32
N VAL A 99 14.42 -9.50 3.29
CA VAL A 99 13.95 -9.56 4.68
C VAL A 99 13.59 -8.15 5.17
N LEU A 100 12.45 -8.04 5.86
CA LEU A 100 11.99 -6.83 6.51
C LEU A 100 11.90 -7.06 8.02
N LEU A 101 12.68 -6.32 8.81
CA LEU A 101 12.67 -6.43 10.27
C LEU A 101 11.89 -5.26 10.90
N LEU A 102 10.86 -5.59 11.67
CA LEU A 102 10.04 -4.67 12.44
C LEU A 102 10.27 -4.99 13.93
N GLY A 103 10.95 -4.11 14.69
CA GLY A 103 11.18 -4.36 16.12
C GLY A 103 12.15 -3.38 16.78
N ASN A 104 11.92 -3.07 18.07
CA ASN A 104 12.45 -1.87 18.74
C ASN A 104 13.98 -1.69 18.65
N GLU A 105 14.77 -2.67 19.12
CA GLU A 105 16.24 -2.55 19.20
C GLU A 105 16.95 -3.76 18.60
N LEU A 106 16.42 -4.94 18.85
CA LEU A 106 16.90 -6.21 18.31
C LEU A 106 17.03 -6.17 16.78
N GLY A 107 16.11 -5.53 16.05
CA GLY A 107 16.22 -5.39 14.60
C GLY A 107 17.51 -4.68 14.17
N ARG A 108 17.88 -3.57 14.82
CA ARG A 108 19.13 -2.85 14.53
C ARG A 108 20.37 -3.61 15.00
N GLU A 109 20.33 -4.23 16.17
CA GLU A 109 21.47 -4.99 16.73
C GLU A 109 21.77 -6.28 15.96
N LEU A 110 20.73 -6.96 15.48
CA LEU A 110 20.86 -8.13 14.63
C LEU A 110 21.51 -7.80 13.29
N LEU A 111 21.28 -6.58 12.78
CA LEU A 111 21.83 -6.09 11.52
C LEU A 111 23.22 -5.47 11.65
N GLY A 112 23.56 -4.93 12.83
CA GLY A 112 24.86 -4.33 13.10
C GLY A 112 25.99 -5.34 13.35
N GLU A 113 25.68 -6.53 13.86
CA GLU A 113 26.66 -7.60 14.05
C GLU A 113 26.09 -8.96 13.63
N GLY A 114 26.57 -9.50 12.51
CA GLY A 114 26.64 -10.95 12.32
C GLY A 114 25.35 -11.71 11.99
N LEU A 115 24.33 -11.11 11.35
CA LEU A 115 23.43 -11.91 10.52
C LEU A 115 24.02 -11.99 9.10
N PRO A 116 24.70 -13.08 8.73
CA PRO A 116 25.13 -13.27 7.35
C PRO A 116 23.88 -13.46 6.48
N LEU A 117 23.39 -12.38 5.87
CA LEU A 117 22.45 -12.44 4.75
C LEU A 117 23.20 -12.98 3.52
N ALA A 118 23.68 -14.22 3.59
CA ALA A 118 24.38 -14.88 2.50
C ALA A 118 23.40 -15.24 1.37
N GLY A 119 23.86 -15.20 0.12
CA GLY A 119 23.10 -15.75 -1.03
C GLY A 119 22.23 -14.77 -1.82
N GLY A 120 22.51 -13.46 -1.80
CA GLY A 120 21.79 -12.47 -2.63
C GLY A 120 20.54 -11.88 -1.97
N ILE A 121 20.32 -12.17 -0.69
CA ILE A 121 19.23 -11.63 0.13
C ILE A 121 19.53 -10.17 0.45
N ARG A 122 18.65 -9.25 0.02
CA ARG A 122 18.81 -7.81 0.26
C ARG A 122 18.09 -7.38 1.53
N GLU A 123 18.82 -6.69 2.41
CA GLU A 123 18.20 -5.91 3.48
C GLU A 123 17.44 -4.74 2.87
N MET A 124 16.16 -4.60 3.20
CA MET A 124 15.34 -3.54 2.64
C MET A 124 15.00 -2.43 3.63
N TYR A 125 14.80 -2.72 4.92
CA TYR A 125 14.57 -1.70 5.94
C TYR A 125 14.63 -2.26 7.37
N SER A 126 15.08 -1.45 8.33
CA SER A 126 14.98 -1.73 9.76
C SER A 126 14.42 -0.54 10.52
N LYS A 127 13.26 -0.71 11.17
CA LYS A 127 12.68 0.32 12.06
C LYS A 127 12.18 -0.26 13.39
N PRO A 128 12.37 0.47 14.50
CA PRO A 128 11.81 0.11 15.80
C PRO A 128 10.29 -0.03 15.77
N ILE A 129 9.69 -1.08 16.38
CA ILE A 129 8.23 -1.18 16.48
C ILE A 129 7.62 -0.09 17.36
N ALA A 130 8.33 0.40 18.38
CA ALA A 130 7.84 1.57 19.12
C ALA A 130 7.91 2.85 18.28
N ALA A 131 8.86 2.95 17.34
CA ALA A 131 8.92 4.03 16.37
C ALA A 131 7.84 3.87 15.29
N LEU A 132 7.50 2.64 14.89
CA LEU A 132 6.36 2.36 14.00
C LEU A 132 5.06 2.73 14.70
N GLY A 133 4.81 2.28 15.92
CA GLY A 133 3.59 2.61 16.68
C GLY A 133 3.40 4.11 16.97
N ARG A 134 4.45 4.93 16.80
CA ARG A 134 4.39 6.40 16.86
C ARG A 134 4.49 7.06 15.47
N ALA A 135 4.79 6.29 14.42
CA ALA A 135 4.91 6.79 13.07
C ALA A 135 3.51 7.11 12.54
N LYS A 136 3.41 8.17 11.74
CA LYS A 136 2.16 8.45 11.05
C LYS A 136 1.91 7.35 10.03
N GLN A 137 0.65 7.03 9.79
CA GLN A 137 0.26 6.06 8.78
C GLN A 137 0.94 6.32 7.41
N ALA A 138 1.08 7.58 7.02
CA ALA A 138 1.77 7.97 5.78
C ALA A 138 3.26 7.55 5.74
N ASP A 139 3.97 7.60 6.88
CA ASP A 139 5.38 7.21 6.96
C ASP A 139 5.56 5.70 6.81
N ILE A 140 4.60 4.93 7.30
CA ILE A 140 4.57 3.47 7.17
C ILE A 140 4.17 3.07 5.76
N GLU A 141 3.13 3.69 5.20
CA GLU A 141 2.74 3.48 3.81
C GLU A 141 3.91 3.77 2.85
N LYS A 142 4.64 4.87 3.05
CA LYS A 142 5.84 5.19 2.28
C LYS A 142 6.93 4.12 2.39
N LEU A 143 7.26 3.70 3.61
CA LEU A 143 8.26 2.65 3.84
C LEU A 143 7.87 1.34 3.15
N LEU A 144 6.60 0.94 3.24
CA LEU A 144 6.11 -0.28 2.58
C LEU A 144 6.12 -0.14 1.06
N THR A 145 5.81 1.04 0.51
CA THR A 145 5.93 1.30 -0.93
C THR A 145 7.37 1.16 -1.41
N ASP A 146 8.33 1.76 -0.69
CA ASP A 146 9.75 1.67 -1.03
C ASP A 146 10.25 0.22 -0.99
N VAL A 147 9.81 -0.57 0.01
CA VAL A 147 10.15 -2.00 0.13
C VAL A 147 9.57 -2.80 -1.03
N CYS A 148 8.28 -2.64 -1.34
CA CYS A 148 7.64 -3.32 -2.47
C CYS A 148 8.32 -2.97 -3.80
N GLN A 149 8.66 -1.70 -4.03
CA GLN A 149 9.38 -1.28 -5.24
C GLN A 149 10.77 -1.92 -5.35
N ARG A 150 11.54 -1.95 -4.26
CA ARG A 150 12.87 -2.60 -4.24
C ARG A 150 12.79 -4.11 -4.45
N ALA A 151 11.71 -4.75 -3.99
CA ALA A 151 11.41 -6.14 -4.25
C ALA A 151 10.86 -6.41 -5.66
N GLY A 152 10.56 -5.38 -6.44
CA GLY A 152 9.96 -5.50 -7.78
C GLY A 152 8.47 -5.88 -7.75
N VAL A 153 7.77 -5.59 -6.65
CA VAL A 153 6.38 -5.99 -6.44
C VAL A 153 5.46 -4.78 -6.60
N PRO A 154 4.44 -4.85 -7.47
CA PRO A 154 3.46 -3.78 -7.60
C PRO A 154 2.57 -3.69 -6.35
N TRP A 155 2.70 -2.61 -5.59
CA TRP A 155 1.88 -2.35 -4.41
C TRP A 155 1.53 -0.87 -4.27
N SER A 156 0.25 -0.58 -4.03
CA SER A 156 -0.26 0.78 -3.75
C SER A 156 -0.95 0.83 -2.38
N PRO A 157 -0.53 1.73 -1.48
CA PRO A 157 -1.10 1.81 -0.15
C PRO A 157 -2.57 2.24 -0.16
N PRO A 158 -3.33 1.95 0.92
CA PRO A 158 -4.72 2.36 1.07
C PRO A 158 -4.93 3.86 0.97
N GLY A 159 -4.06 4.67 1.59
CA GLY A 159 -4.17 6.13 1.53
C GLY A 159 -4.18 6.65 0.10
N VAL A 160 -3.25 6.17 -0.73
CA VAL A 160 -3.17 6.53 -2.16
C VAL A 160 -4.40 6.07 -2.94
N ARG A 161 -4.88 4.84 -2.69
CA ARG A 161 -6.11 4.32 -3.33
C ARG A 161 -7.35 5.09 -2.89
N ALA A 162 -7.44 5.49 -1.62
CA ALA A 162 -8.55 6.25 -1.08
C ALA A 162 -8.59 7.68 -1.62
N VAL A 163 -7.42 8.32 -1.82
CA VAL A 163 -7.33 9.62 -2.48
C VAL A 163 -7.83 9.52 -3.92
N ALA A 164 -7.35 8.54 -4.69
CA ALA A 164 -7.81 8.32 -6.06
C ALA A 164 -9.33 8.07 -6.12
N ALA A 165 -9.87 7.23 -5.23
CA ALA A 165 -11.30 6.97 -5.16
C ALA A 165 -12.12 8.22 -4.81
N ARG A 166 -11.65 9.05 -3.85
CA ARG A 166 -12.31 10.31 -3.50
C ARG A 166 -12.30 11.32 -4.65
N THR A 167 -11.20 11.38 -5.41
CA THR A 167 -11.12 12.23 -6.61
C THR A 167 -12.14 11.78 -7.66
N VAL A 168 -12.29 10.47 -7.88
CA VAL A 168 -13.29 9.91 -8.82
C VAL A 168 -14.72 10.22 -8.36
N VAL A 169 -15.05 9.97 -7.08
CA VAL A 169 -16.40 10.25 -6.55
C VAL A 169 -16.73 11.73 -6.66
N ARG A 170 -15.79 12.62 -6.33
CA ARG A 170 -15.98 14.07 -6.47
C ARG A 170 -16.20 14.49 -7.93
N ALA A 171 -15.49 13.86 -8.87
CA ALA A 171 -15.70 14.13 -10.30
C ALA A 171 -17.09 13.67 -10.76
N GLU A 172 -17.54 12.48 -10.35
CA GLU A 172 -18.88 11.97 -10.68
C GLU A 172 -20.01 12.83 -10.09
N GLU A 173 -19.88 13.29 -8.84
CA GLU A 173 -20.83 14.20 -8.20
C GLU A 173 -20.88 15.57 -8.89
N ALA A 174 -19.73 16.08 -9.30
CA ALA A 174 -19.63 17.32 -10.05
C ALA A 174 -20.25 17.19 -11.45
N GLU A 175 -20.03 16.07 -12.14
CA GLU A 175 -20.68 15.77 -13.42
C GLU A 175 -22.20 15.70 -13.28
N ALA A 176 -22.72 15.04 -12.23
CA ALA A 176 -24.15 14.96 -11.97
C ALA A 176 -24.77 16.34 -11.69
N THR A 177 -24.08 17.18 -10.92
CA THR A 177 -24.51 18.55 -10.64
C THR A 177 -24.46 19.41 -11.92
N ALA A 178 -23.37 19.35 -12.67
CA ALA A 178 -23.21 20.10 -13.90
C ALA A 178 -24.25 19.71 -14.96
N ALA A 179 -24.66 18.44 -15.03
CA ALA A 179 -25.70 17.99 -15.96
C ALA A 179 -27.04 18.68 -15.68
N LYS A 180 -27.43 18.76 -14.41
CA LYS A 180 -28.66 19.47 -13.99
C LYS A 180 -28.59 20.96 -14.32
N LEU A 181 -27.45 21.60 -14.06
CA LEU A 181 -27.25 23.02 -14.37
C LEU A 181 -27.31 23.29 -15.88
N ILE A 182 -26.74 22.39 -16.70
CA ILE A 182 -26.81 22.45 -18.16
C ILE A 182 -28.25 22.34 -18.66
N GLU A 183 -29.05 21.41 -18.12
CA GLU A 183 -30.48 21.27 -18.46
C GLU A 183 -31.27 22.53 -18.14
N GLN A 184 -30.89 23.24 -17.07
CA GLN A 184 -31.50 24.51 -16.65
C GLN A 184 -30.89 25.73 -17.37
N ALA A 185 -30.03 25.53 -18.36
CA ALA A 185 -29.30 26.58 -19.08
C ALA A 185 -28.47 27.50 -18.16
N GLN A 186 -28.06 27.02 -16.99
CA GLN A 186 -27.20 27.73 -16.03
C GLN A 186 -25.72 27.49 -16.35
N TRP A 187 -25.31 27.94 -17.56
CA TRP A 187 -24.00 27.64 -18.15
C TRP A 187 -22.82 28.09 -17.29
N GLN A 188 -22.91 29.27 -16.68
CA GLN A 188 -21.83 29.81 -15.85
C GLN A 188 -21.60 28.97 -14.59
N GLN A 189 -22.68 28.54 -13.92
CA GLN A 189 -22.58 27.69 -12.73
C GLN A 189 -22.08 26.29 -13.09
N ALA A 190 -22.52 25.74 -14.22
CA ALA A 190 -22.01 24.46 -14.71
C ALA A 190 -20.49 24.53 -14.97
N LEU A 191 -20.01 25.64 -15.52
CA LEU A 191 -18.58 25.86 -15.76
C LEU A 191 -17.78 25.86 -14.44
N GLU A 192 -18.28 26.58 -13.43
CA GLU A 192 -17.64 26.65 -12.11
C GLU A 192 -17.54 25.28 -11.45
N VAL A 193 -18.63 24.50 -11.46
CA VAL A 193 -18.67 23.14 -10.91
C VAL A 193 -17.67 22.22 -11.61
N LEU A 194 -17.63 22.23 -12.94
CA LEU A 194 -16.72 21.38 -13.71
C LEU A 194 -15.25 21.76 -13.49
N ARG A 195 -14.92 23.06 -13.45
CA ARG A 195 -13.55 23.52 -13.17
C ARG A 195 -13.09 23.17 -11.76
N ALA A 196 -13.97 23.25 -10.77
CA ALA A 196 -13.66 22.92 -9.38
C ALA A 196 -13.44 21.41 -9.13
N ALA A 197 -13.76 20.56 -10.11
CA ALA A 197 -13.67 19.11 -10.02
C ALA A 197 -12.59 18.51 -10.94
N GLU A 198 -11.74 19.33 -11.55
CA GLU A 198 -10.58 18.83 -12.30
C GLU A 198 -9.65 17.99 -11.37
N PRO A 199 -9.12 16.85 -11.84
CA PRO A 199 -9.25 16.31 -13.20
C PRO A 199 -10.60 15.60 -13.45
N LEU A 200 -11.23 15.90 -14.59
CA LEU A 200 -12.50 15.27 -15.03
C LEU A 200 -12.28 14.01 -15.87
N ALA A 201 -13.27 13.10 -15.87
CA ALA A 201 -13.32 12.00 -16.82
C ALA A 201 -13.70 12.50 -18.24
N ALA A 202 -13.65 11.63 -19.25
CA ALA A 202 -13.96 11.99 -20.64
C ALA A 202 -15.37 12.60 -20.78
N ARG A 203 -16.33 12.11 -19.99
CA ARG A 203 -17.70 12.63 -19.93
C ARG A 203 -17.75 14.05 -19.37
N GLY A 204 -17.20 14.31 -18.18
CA GLY A 204 -17.13 15.65 -17.61
C GLY A 204 -16.35 16.64 -18.48
N THR A 205 -15.26 16.18 -19.11
CA THR A 205 -14.48 16.99 -20.05
C THR A 205 -15.28 17.36 -21.30
N ASN A 206 -16.13 16.44 -21.81
CA ASN A 206 -17.03 16.72 -22.93
C ASN A 206 -18.13 17.72 -22.53
N MET A 207 -18.64 17.62 -21.30
CA MET A 207 -19.60 18.59 -20.76
C MET A 207 -18.98 19.98 -20.64
N LEU A 208 -17.72 20.07 -20.20
CA LEU A 208 -16.95 21.32 -20.15
C LEU A 208 -16.84 21.95 -21.54
N GLY A 209 -16.52 21.16 -22.57
CA GLY A 209 -16.47 21.65 -23.96
C GLY A 209 -17.79 22.23 -24.44
N ARG A 210 -18.91 21.56 -24.15
CA ARG A 210 -20.25 22.05 -24.49
C ARG A 210 -20.62 23.34 -23.75
N VAL A 211 -20.32 23.43 -22.46
CA VAL A 211 -20.58 24.63 -21.65
C VAL A 211 -19.77 25.82 -22.17
N LEU A 212 -18.48 25.62 -22.45
CA LEU A 212 -17.61 26.67 -22.99
C LEU A 212 -18.09 27.16 -24.37
N LEU A 213 -18.53 26.24 -25.23
CA LEU A 213 -19.09 26.59 -26.53
C LEU A 213 -20.33 27.48 -26.38
N GLN A 214 -21.20 27.16 -25.43
CA GLN A 214 -22.43 27.90 -25.17
C GLN A 214 -22.18 29.28 -24.55
N LEU A 215 -21.08 29.43 -23.80
CA LEU A 215 -20.60 30.70 -23.28
C LEU A 215 -19.78 31.50 -24.30
N GLY A 216 -19.54 30.97 -25.50
CA GLY A 216 -18.80 31.62 -26.58
C GLY A 216 -17.27 31.43 -26.55
N ASP A 217 -16.73 30.71 -25.57
CA ASP A 217 -15.30 30.38 -25.50
C ASP A 217 -14.97 29.19 -26.43
N ARG A 218 -14.85 29.49 -27.72
CA ARG A 218 -14.57 28.47 -28.76
C ARG A 218 -13.18 27.85 -28.61
N ALA A 219 -12.19 28.63 -28.16
CA ALA A 219 -10.82 28.13 -27.96
C ALA A 219 -10.76 27.15 -26.78
N GLY A 220 -11.37 27.51 -25.65
CA GLY A 220 -11.52 26.63 -24.51
C GLY A 220 -12.34 25.39 -24.82
N ALA A 221 -13.43 25.54 -25.60
CA ALA A 221 -14.24 24.42 -26.04
C ALA A 221 -13.44 23.43 -26.90
N LYS A 222 -12.68 23.92 -27.88
CA LYS A 222 -11.81 23.08 -28.72
C LYS A 222 -10.82 22.29 -27.88
N HIS A 223 -10.14 22.95 -26.95
CA HIS A 223 -9.18 22.29 -26.07
C HIS A 223 -9.83 21.21 -25.19
N ALA A 224 -11.03 21.46 -24.67
CA ALA A 224 -11.78 20.47 -23.91
C ALA A 224 -12.17 19.26 -24.78
N PHE A 225 -12.65 19.46 -26.02
CA PHE A 225 -12.95 18.33 -26.92
C PHE A 225 -11.72 17.53 -27.32
N GLU A 226 -10.57 18.17 -27.52
CA GLU A 226 -9.28 17.49 -27.75
C GLU A 226 -8.92 16.58 -26.56
N ARG A 227 -9.07 17.09 -25.32
CA ARG A 227 -8.87 16.30 -24.11
C ARG A 227 -9.86 15.15 -24.00
N THR A 228 -11.13 15.35 -24.36
CA THR A 228 -12.12 14.26 -24.41
C THR A 228 -11.69 13.17 -25.37
N LEU A 229 -11.25 13.51 -26.59
CA LEU A 229 -10.83 12.52 -27.60
C LEU A 229 -9.52 11.82 -27.24
N ALA A 230 -8.62 12.47 -26.51
CA ALA A 230 -7.42 11.83 -25.98
C ALA A 230 -7.77 10.73 -24.96
N ALA A 231 -8.84 10.90 -24.18
CA ALA A 231 -9.29 9.93 -23.19
C ALA A 231 -10.30 8.91 -23.74
N ASP A 232 -11.16 9.32 -24.67
CA ASP A 232 -12.19 8.51 -25.33
C ASP A 232 -12.24 8.86 -26.83
N PRO A 233 -11.38 8.20 -27.65
CA PRO A 233 -11.28 8.49 -29.08
C PRO A 233 -12.57 8.26 -29.86
N LEU A 234 -13.51 7.47 -29.34
CA LEU A 234 -14.77 7.11 -30.00
C LEU A 234 -15.92 8.04 -29.64
N ASN A 235 -15.66 9.12 -28.91
CA ASN A 235 -16.69 10.07 -28.48
C ASN A 235 -17.27 10.85 -29.68
N ALA A 236 -18.39 10.36 -30.23
CA ALA A 236 -19.02 10.93 -31.42
C ALA A 236 -19.45 12.40 -31.26
N ILE A 237 -19.79 12.82 -30.03
CA ILE A 237 -20.14 14.22 -29.74
C ILE A 237 -18.91 15.10 -29.88
N ALA A 238 -17.80 14.73 -29.24
CA ALA A 238 -16.56 15.50 -29.30
C ALA A 238 -15.98 15.53 -30.73
N GLN A 239 -16.02 14.42 -31.48
CA GLN A 239 -15.59 14.39 -32.88
C GLN A 239 -16.41 15.34 -33.77
N ARG A 240 -17.74 15.40 -33.56
CA ARG A 240 -18.60 16.30 -34.33
C ARG A 240 -18.29 17.77 -34.00
N GLN A 241 -18.13 18.08 -32.72
CA GLN A 241 -17.91 19.45 -32.26
C GLN A 241 -16.52 19.97 -32.64
N ILE A 242 -15.47 19.15 -32.53
CA ILE A 242 -14.12 19.55 -32.91
C ILE A 242 -14.04 19.86 -34.41
N SER A 243 -14.72 19.07 -35.25
CA SER A 243 -14.79 19.29 -36.70
C SER A 243 -15.51 20.59 -37.08
N GLN A 244 -16.37 21.12 -36.19
CA GLN A 244 -17.07 22.40 -36.37
C GLN A 244 -16.28 23.59 -35.79
N LEU A 245 -15.20 23.32 -35.06
CA LEU A 245 -14.34 24.31 -34.40
C LEU A 245 -12.95 24.43 -35.04
N SER A 246 -12.59 23.48 -35.91
CA SER A 246 -11.46 23.52 -36.84
C SER A 246 -11.77 24.36 -38.06
#